data_AF-A0AAJ2Q7K2-F1
#
_entry.id   AF-A0AAJ2Q7K2-F1
#
_cell.length_a   1.000
_cell.length_b   1.000
_cell.length_c   1.000
_cell.angle_alpha   90.00
_cell.angle_beta   90.00
_cell.angle_gamma   90.00
#
_symmetry.space_group_name_H-M   'P 1'
#
loop_
_entity.id
_entity.type
_entity.pdbx_description
1 polymer ?
#
loop_
_entity_poly.entity_id
_entity_poly.type
_entity_poly.pdbx_seq_one_letter_code
_entity_poly.pdbx_strand_id
1 'polypeptide(L)'
;MDISTLSQATEVAPGLVVFRLAPDHKPHNPQRWRISHKSSGLAIADSMQRENALKGAALLAKVTDWTQDADTVKAAVDREDLFAQLSYVWCIEPGTQPLGPGTDASRNGTYTDVDVETAAAAARANGFNALEVLVAMSETVPWSGLDTDDFNEAHNRIAELADAT
;
A
#
# COMPACT_ATOMS: atom_id res chain seq x y z
N MET A 1 12.81 -11.49 14.27
CA MET A 1 11.94 -10.35 13.98
C MET A 1 12.80 -9.11 14.13
N ASP A 2 13.13 -8.44 13.03
CA ASP A 2 13.91 -7.21 13.11
C ASP A 2 13.06 -6.14 13.79
N ILE A 3 13.62 -5.52 14.83
CA ILE A 3 12.94 -4.57 15.71
C ILE A 3 12.78 -3.21 15.01
N SER A 4 13.49 -2.99 13.89
CA SER A 4 13.41 -1.77 13.09
C SER A 4 12.02 -1.53 12.49
N THR A 5 11.29 -2.59 12.10
CA THR A 5 9.93 -2.48 11.52
C THR A 5 8.85 -2.17 12.55
N LEU A 6 9.11 -2.44 13.84
CA LEU A 6 8.16 -2.17 14.93
C LEU A 6 8.12 -0.69 15.31
N SER A 7 9.16 0.10 15.00
CA SER A 7 9.19 1.54 15.27
C SER A 7 8.19 2.34 14.41
N GLN A 8 7.64 1.73 13.36
CA GLN A 8 6.63 2.32 12.46
C GLN A 8 5.22 1.76 12.67
N ALA A 9 5.02 0.88 13.65
CA ALA A 9 3.71 0.32 13.92
C ALA A 9 2.79 1.39 14.53
N THR A 10 1.70 1.71 13.82
CA THR A 10 0.64 2.61 14.28
C THR A 10 -0.55 1.78 14.73
N GLU A 11 -0.96 1.89 15.99
CA GLU A 11 -2.23 1.33 16.45
C GLU A 11 -3.36 2.29 16.06
N VAL A 12 -4.08 1.95 14.98
CA VAL A 12 -5.14 2.80 14.41
C VAL A 12 -6.43 2.71 15.22
N ALA A 13 -6.69 1.54 15.79
CA ALA A 13 -7.81 1.25 16.67
C ALA A 13 -7.42 0.14 17.66
N PRO A 14 -8.12 -0.01 18.82
CA PRO A 14 -7.80 -1.04 19.79
C PRO A 14 -7.71 -2.43 19.14
N GLY A 15 -6.56 -3.09 19.26
CA GLY A 15 -6.35 -4.43 18.71
C GLY A 15 -5.91 -4.49 17.24
N LEU A 16 -5.81 -3.35 16.55
CA LEU A 16 -5.41 -3.25 15.14
C LEU A 16 -4.14 -2.42 14.97
N VAL A 17 -3.10 -3.02 14.39
CA VAL A 17 -1.81 -2.36 14.11
C VAL A 17 -1.52 -2.31 12.62
N VAL A 18 -1.03 -1.17 12.15
CA VAL A 18 -0.59 -0.93 10.77
C VAL A 18 0.91 -0.69 10.76
N PHE A 19 1.66 -1.44 9.96
CA PHE A 19 3.12 -1.28 9.84
C PHE A 19 3.63 -1.61 8.44
N ARG A 20 4.80 -1.09 8.09
CA ARG A 20 5.48 -1.43 6.84
C ARG A 20 6.22 -2.76 6.97
N LEU A 21 6.03 -3.67 6.01
CA LEU A 21 6.79 -4.91 5.92
C LEU A 21 8.24 -4.62 5.54
N ALA A 22 9.16 -5.39 6.15
CA ALA A 22 10.57 -5.34 5.80
C ALA A 22 10.76 -5.68 4.30
N PRO A 23 11.74 -5.06 3.62
CA PRO A 23 12.00 -5.34 2.21
C PRO A 23 12.31 -6.82 1.90
N ASP A 24 12.83 -7.56 2.88
CA ASP A 24 13.21 -8.97 2.76
C ASP A 24 12.08 -9.96 3.12
N HIS A 25 10.89 -9.46 3.50
CA HIS A 25 9.75 -10.30 3.87
C HIS A 25 9.34 -11.25 2.72
N LYS A 26 9.02 -12.51 3.06
CA LYS A 26 8.66 -13.57 2.10
C LYS A 26 7.16 -13.93 2.17
N PRO A 27 6.51 -14.27 1.03
CA PRO A 27 7.01 -14.23 -0.35
C PRO A 27 7.46 -12.81 -0.72
N HIS A 28 8.46 -12.69 -1.60
CA HIS A 28 9.18 -11.44 -1.80
C HIS A 28 8.21 -10.35 -2.24
N ASN A 29 7.80 -9.53 -1.27
CA ASN A 29 6.89 -8.43 -1.48
C ASN A 29 7.27 -7.21 -0.65
N PRO A 30 8.51 -6.73 -0.87
CA PRO A 30 9.05 -5.57 -0.18
C PRO A 30 8.05 -4.41 -0.13
N GLN A 31 8.06 -3.71 1.01
CA GLN A 31 7.54 -2.35 1.14
C GLN A 31 5.99 -2.19 1.08
N ARG A 32 5.24 -3.22 1.49
CA ARG A 32 3.80 -3.11 1.75
C ARG A 32 3.47 -2.61 3.14
N TRP A 33 2.27 -2.09 3.28
CA TRP A 33 1.65 -1.80 4.57
C TRP A 33 0.71 -2.94 4.95
N ARG A 34 0.93 -3.51 6.13
CA ARG A 34 0.15 -4.61 6.66
C ARG A 34 -0.71 -4.14 7.82
N ILE A 35 -1.96 -4.58 7.82
CA ILE A 35 -2.87 -4.53 8.97
C ILE A 35 -2.78 -5.88 9.68
N SER A 36 -2.49 -5.88 10.99
CA SER A 36 -2.43 -7.10 11.80
C SER A 36 -3.27 -7.00 13.06
N HIS A 37 -3.71 -8.16 13.52
CA HIS A 37 -4.32 -8.33 14.83
C HIS A 37 -3.24 -8.25 15.91
N LYS A 38 -3.35 -7.27 16.80
CA LYS A 38 -2.29 -6.93 17.77
C LYS A 38 -1.96 -8.06 18.73
N SER A 39 -2.98 -8.76 19.24
CA SER A 39 -2.79 -9.77 20.29
C SER A 39 -2.17 -11.07 19.76
N SER A 40 -2.53 -11.49 18.54
CA SER A 40 -2.02 -12.73 17.94
C SER A 40 -0.89 -12.53 16.92
N GLY A 41 -0.67 -11.32 16.44
CA GLY A 41 0.28 -11.02 15.36
C GLY A 41 -0.16 -11.55 13.98
N LEU A 42 -1.39 -12.06 13.85
CA LEU A 42 -1.90 -12.57 12.58
C LEU A 42 -2.15 -11.43 11.59
N ALA A 43 -1.74 -11.64 10.35
CA ALA A 43 -2.03 -10.72 9.25
C ALA A 43 -3.54 -10.75 8.94
N ILE A 44 -4.12 -9.56 8.80
CA ILE A 44 -5.53 -9.39 8.42
C ILE A 44 -5.62 -8.99 6.95
N ALA A 45 -4.90 -7.94 6.55
CA ALA A 45 -4.90 -7.42 5.18
C ALA A 45 -3.58 -6.71 4.84
N ASP A 46 -3.27 -6.61 3.55
CA ASP A 46 -2.13 -5.86 3.02
C ASP A 46 -2.61 -4.74 2.09
N SER A 47 -1.80 -3.70 1.94
CA SER A 47 -1.98 -2.59 0.99
C SER A 47 -0.63 -2.11 0.48
N MET A 48 -0.63 -1.56 -0.74
CA MET A 48 0.57 -0.92 -1.32
C MET A 48 0.83 0.47 -0.74
N GLN A 49 -0.22 1.17 -0.29
CA GLN A 49 -0.14 2.52 0.29
C GLN A 49 -0.42 2.50 1.78
N ARG A 50 0.24 3.40 2.51
CA ARG A 50 0.05 3.60 3.95
C ARG A 50 -1.37 4.06 4.25
N GLU A 51 -1.83 5.05 3.52
CA GLU A 51 -3.12 5.72 3.70
C GLU A 51 -4.26 4.73 3.53
N ASN A 52 -4.13 3.83 2.56
CA ASN A 52 -5.09 2.76 2.31
C ASN A 52 -5.11 1.73 3.45
N ALA A 53 -3.95 1.33 3.98
CA ALA A 53 -3.89 0.46 5.16
C ALA A 53 -4.50 1.12 6.41
N LEU A 54 -4.28 2.43 6.60
CA LEU A 54 -4.88 3.19 7.70
C LEU A 54 -6.42 3.28 7.54
N LYS A 55 -6.92 3.58 6.34
CA LYS A 55 -8.36 3.57 6.04
C LYS A 55 -8.96 2.18 6.23
N GLY A 56 -8.27 1.12 5.79
CA GLY A 56 -8.66 -0.27 6.00
C GLY A 56 -8.78 -0.62 7.48
N ALA A 57 -7.81 -0.23 8.31
CA ALA A 57 -7.87 -0.47 9.75
C ALA A 57 -9.03 0.30 10.41
N ALA A 58 -9.32 1.53 9.96
CA ALA A 58 -10.46 2.30 10.42
C ALA A 58 -11.82 1.70 10.01
N LEU A 59 -11.90 1.02 8.86
CA LEU A 59 -13.08 0.23 8.47
C LEU A 59 -13.22 -1.01 9.35
N LEU A 60 -12.13 -1.77 9.54
CA LEU A 60 -12.11 -2.97 10.36
C LEU A 60 -12.55 -2.71 11.79
N ALA A 61 -12.18 -1.56 12.36
CA ALA A 61 -12.56 -1.16 13.72
C ALA A 61 -14.09 -1.14 13.96
N LYS A 62 -14.91 -1.11 12.90
CA LYS A 62 -16.37 -1.13 12.97
C LYS A 62 -16.99 -2.52 12.86
N VAL A 63 -16.20 -3.53 12.49
CA VAL A 63 -16.67 -4.89 12.17
C VAL A 63 -16.85 -5.73 13.44
N THR A 64 -15.88 -5.70 14.33
CA THR A 64 -15.89 -6.48 15.58
C THR A 64 -14.95 -5.85 16.61
N ASP A 65 -14.98 -6.35 17.83
CA ASP A 65 -13.98 -6.01 18.84
C ASP A 65 -12.70 -6.84 18.62
N TRP A 66 -11.69 -6.18 18.07
CA TRP A 66 -10.37 -6.72 17.76
C TRP A 66 -9.43 -6.84 18.97
N THR A 67 -9.91 -6.52 20.18
CA THR A 67 -9.14 -6.80 21.41
C THR A 67 -9.31 -8.24 21.91
N GLN A 68 -10.31 -8.95 21.37
CA GLN A 68 -10.58 -10.35 21.68
C GLN A 68 -9.48 -11.30 21.16
N ASP A 69 -9.54 -12.55 21.56
CA ASP A 69 -8.64 -13.57 21.03
C ASP A 69 -8.94 -13.87 19.55
N ALA A 70 -7.94 -14.42 18.86
CA ALA A 70 -8.01 -14.62 17.42
C ALA A 70 -9.13 -15.58 16.98
N ASP A 71 -9.49 -16.57 17.79
CA ASP A 71 -10.50 -17.56 17.40
C ASP A 71 -11.90 -16.98 17.56
N THR A 72 -12.13 -16.18 18.60
CA THR A 72 -13.36 -15.39 18.74
C THR A 72 -13.53 -14.39 17.58
N VAL A 73 -12.47 -13.66 17.22
CA VAL A 73 -12.49 -12.74 16.08
C VAL A 73 -12.80 -13.48 14.77
N LYS A 74 -12.13 -14.62 14.50
CA LYS A 74 -12.40 -15.42 13.29
C LYS A 74 -13.83 -15.93 13.22
N ALA A 75 -14.44 -16.29 14.35
CA ALA A 75 -15.83 -16.74 14.40
C ALA A 75 -16.83 -15.61 14.17
N ALA A 76 -16.47 -14.37 14.53
CA ALA A 76 -17.33 -13.21 14.41
C ALA A 76 -17.30 -12.54 13.02
N VAL A 77 -16.28 -12.81 12.22
CA VAL A 77 -16.04 -12.11 10.95
C VAL A 77 -16.36 -13.03 9.76
N ASP A 78 -17.24 -12.56 8.88
CA ASP A 78 -17.41 -13.15 7.56
C ASP A 78 -16.25 -12.69 6.65
N ARG A 79 -15.46 -13.64 6.15
CA ARG A 79 -14.26 -13.35 5.35
C ARG A 79 -14.60 -12.68 4.01
N GLU A 80 -15.66 -13.11 3.35
CA GLU A 80 -16.02 -12.62 2.02
C GLU A 80 -16.50 -11.17 2.13
N ASP A 81 -17.39 -10.89 3.08
CA ASP A 81 -17.87 -9.54 3.35
C ASP A 81 -16.73 -8.61 3.82
N LEU A 82 -15.83 -9.11 4.66
CA LEU A 82 -14.65 -8.35 5.11
C LEU A 82 -13.83 -7.84 3.92
N PHE A 83 -13.49 -8.73 2.98
CA PHE A 83 -12.67 -8.35 1.83
C PHE A 83 -13.44 -7.58 0.77
N ALA A 84 -14.76 -7.79 0.65
CA ALA A 84 -15.61 -6.92 -0.16
C ALA A 84 -15.54 -5.47 0.36
N GLN A 85 -15.63 -5.25 1.67
CA GLN A 85 -15.51 -3.92 2.26
C GLN A 85 -14.10 -3.33 2.13
N LEU A 86 -13.06 -4.14 2.37
CA LEU A 86 -11.67 -3.69 2.27
C LEU A 86 -11.25 -3.33 0.83
N SER A 87 -11.89 -3.93 -0.17
CA SER A 87 -11.61 -3.63 -1.59
C SER A 87 -11.88 -2.16 -1.95
N TYR A 88 -12.85 -1.50 -1.31
CA TYR A 88 -13.15 -0.07 -1.55
C TYR A 88 -11.99 0.87 -1.15
N VAL A 89 -11.09 0.39 -0.30
CA VAL A 89 -9.89 1.12 0.13
C VAL A 89 -8.62 0.39 -0.28
N TRP A 90 -8.70 -0.44 -1.32
CA TRP A 90 -7.54 -1.07 -1.96
C TRP A 90 -6.70 -1.92 -1.00
N CYS A 91 -7.37 -2.47 0.02
CA CYS A 91 -6.81 -3.47 0.90
C CYS A 91 -7.16 -4.86 0.38
N ILE A 92 -6.19 -5.75 0.43
CA ILE A 92 -6.26 -7.09 -0.17
C ILE A 92 -5.88 -8.16 0.85
N GLU A 93 -6.16 -9.40 0.50
CA GLU A 93 -5.80 -10.54 1.32
C GLU A 93 -4.27 -10.67 1.45
N PRO A 94 -3.74 -10.95 2.66
CA PRO A 94 -2.31 -11.10 2.87
C PRO A 94 -1.69 -12.14 1.94
N GLY A 95 -0.51 -11.83 1.41
CA GLY A 95 0.22 -12.75 0.54
C GLY A 95 -0.34 -12.88 -0.88
N THR A 96 -1.42 -12.18 -1.23
CA THR A 96 -1.83 -12.02 -2.63
C THR A 96 -0.82 -11.14 -3.37
N GLN A 97 -0.68 -11.35 -4.68
CA GLN A 97 0.15 -10.53 -5.56
C GLN A 97 -0.75 -9.46 -6.23
N PRO A 98 -0.92 -8.24 -5.65
CA PRO A 98 -1.62 -7.10 -6.25
C PRO A 98 -0.92 -6.56 -7.48
N LEU A 99 0.30 -7.00 -7.75
CA LEU A 99 1.02 -6.67 -8.96
C LEU A 99 1.06 -7.92 -9.83
N GLY A 100 0.97 -7.75 -11.14
CA GLY A 100 1.01 -8.87 -12.08
C GLY A 100 2.24 -9.77 -11.88
N PRO A 101 2.21 -11.01 -12.40
CA PRO A 101 3.37 -11.89 -12.39
C PRO A 101 4.62 -11.18 -12.95
N GLY A 102 5.72 -11.18 -12.18
CA GLY A 102 7.00 -10.57 -12.60
C GLY A 102 7.19 -9.09 -12.27
N THR A 103 6.20 -8.41 -11.68
CA THR A 103 6.39 -7.03 -11.23
C THR A 103 7.25 -6.98 -9.96
N ASP A 104 8.31 -6.17 -9.98
CA ASP A 104 9.17 -5.93 -8.83
C ASP A 104 8.57 -4.86 -7.90
N ALA A 105 8.24 -5.26 -6.67
CA ALA A 105 7.75 -4.37 -5.62
C ALA A 105 8.85 -3.77 -4.75
N SER A 106 10.13 -4.06 -5.04
CA SER A 106 11.28 -3.71 -4.19
C SER A 106 11.48 -2.25 -3.90
N ARG A 107 10.85 -1.39 -4.72
CA ARG A 107 10.96 0.05 -4.67
C ARG A 107 9.61 0.75 -4.44
N ASN A 108 8.57 0.02 -4.03
CA ASN A 108 7.26 0.60 -3.72
C ASN A 108 7.32 1.73 -2.66
N GLY A 109 6.96 2.95 -3.09
CA GLY A 109 7.05 4.14 -2.23
C GLY A 109 8.49 4.62 -2.04
N THR A 110 9.37 4.34 -3.00
CA THR A 110 10.74 4.85 -3.05
C THR A 110 11.13 5.10 -4.50
N TYR A 111 11.19 6.37 -4.92
CA TYR A 111 11.63 6.77 -6.24
C TYR A 111 12.98 7.50 -6.19
N THR A 112 13.64 7.62 -7.34
CA THR A 112 14.88 8.36 -7.57
C THR A 112 14.70 9.34 -8.73
N ASP A 113 15.64 10.27 -8.90
CA ASP A 113 15.64 11.20 -10.02
C ASP A 113 15.64 10.47 -11.38
N VAL A 114 16.33 9.32 -11.47
CA VAL A 114 16.34 8.50 -12.70
C VAL A 114 14.95 7.96 -13.04
N ASP A 115 14.13 7.62 -12.04
CA ASP A 115 12.77 7.14 -12.28
C ASP A 115 11.89 8.28 -12.81
N VAL A 116 12.07 9.49 -12.27
CA VAL A 116 11.39 10.71 -12.73
C VAL A 116 11.75 11.02 -14.18
N GLU A 117 13.05 11.03 -14.50
CA GLU A 117 13.53 11.27 -15.88
C GLU A 117 13.03 10.20 -16.86
N THR A 118 13.04 8.93 -16.45
CA THR A 118 12.56 7.82 -17.27
C THR A 118 11.06 7.92 -17.54
N ALA A 119 10.26 8.22 -16.51
CA ALA A 119 8.82 8.41 -16.64
C ALA A 119 8.48 9.63 -17.51
N ALA A 120 9.21 10.74 -17.35
CA ALA A 120 9.04 11.94 -18.17
C ALA A 120 9.38 11.68 -19.64
N ALA A 121 10.47 10.96 -19.92
CA ALA A 121 10.83 10.56 -21.28
C ALA A 121 9.74 9.68 -21.92
N ALA A 122 9.19 8.72 -21.17
CA ALA A 122 8.08 7.89 -21.62
C ALA A 122 6.80 8.72 -21.86
N ALA A 123 6.43 9.61 -20.94
CA ALA A 123 5.27 10.48 -21.08
C ALA A 123 5.39 11.39 -22.32
N ARG A 124 6.54 12.01 -22.51
CA ARG A 124 6.83 12.84 -23.70
C ARG A 124 6.75 12.02 -25.00
N ALA A 125 7.30 10.81 -25.01
CA ALA A 125 7.27 9.94 -26.19
C ALA A 125 5.84 9.50 -26.56
N ASN A 126 4.96 9.33 -25.57
CA ASN A 126 3.57 8.95 -25.79
C ASN A 126 2.62 10.15 -25.95
N GLY A 127 3.10 11.38 -25.72
CA GLY A 127 2.29 12.60 -25.80
C GLY A 127 1.25 12.73 -24.69
N PHE A 128 1.55 12.22 -23.50
CA PHE A 128 0.64 12.29 -22.35
C PHE A 128 0.47 13.72 -21.84
N ASN A 129 -0.77 14.08 -21.49
CA ASN A 129 -1.07 15.25 -20.68
C ASN A 129 -0.87 14.97 -19.18
N ALA A 130 -0.96 16.00 -18.33
CA ALA A 130 -0.70 15.85 -16.89
C ALA A 130 -1.63 14.81 -16.22
N LEU A 131 -2.90 14.74 -16.60
CA LEU A 131 -3.83 13.75 -16.06
C LEU A 131 -3.44 12.32 -16.47
N GLU A 132 -3.00 12.12 -17.70
CA GLU A 132 -2.57 10.82 -18.21
C GLU A 132 -1.26 10.36 -17.54
N VAL A 133 -0.35 11.31 -17.24
CA VAL A 133 0.83 11.06 -16.41
C VAL A 133 0.40 10.56 -15.03
N LEU A 134 -0.54 11.24 -14.38
CA LEU A 134 -1.06 10.84 -13.07
C LEU A 134 -1.64 9.43 -13.07
N VAL A 135 -2.44 9.08 -14.08
CA VAL A 135 -3.03 7.74 -14.23
C VAL A 135 -1.93 6.70 -14.42
N ALA A 136 -1.00 6.92 -15.36
CA ALA A 136 0.10 5.98 -15.64
C ALA A 136 1.02 5.76 -14.43
N MET A 137 1.27 6.82 -13.64
CA MET A 137 2.02 6.71 -12.39
C MET A 137 1.28 5.86 -11.37
N SER A 138 -0.03 6.04 -11.22
CA SER A 138 -0.81 5.29 -10.20
C SER A 138 -0.76 3.77 -10.39
N GLU A 139 -0.40 3.30 -11.58
CA GLU A 139 -0.33 1.88 -11.95
C GLU A 139 1.08 1.29 -11.87
N THR A 140 2.12 2.07 -11.53
CA THR A 140 3.53 1.59 -11.57
C THR A 140 4.28 1.73 -10.24
N VAL A 141 5.28 0.86 -10.05
CA VAL A 141 5.78 0.42 -8.72
C VAL A 141 7.06 1.12 -8.25
N PRO A 142 7.24 2.41 -8.54
CA PRO A 142 7.78 3.24 -7.47
C PRO A 142 6.70 4.15 -6.87
N TRP A 143 5.70 4.56 -7.66
CA TRP A 143 4.73 5.59 -7.27
C TRP A 143 3.59 5.04 -6.40
N SER A 144 3.24 3.76 -6.58
CA SER A 144 2.11 3.11 -5.91
C SER A 144 2.18 3.05 -4.38
N GLY A 145 3.30 3.44 -3.77
CA GLY A 145 3.50 3.41 -2.32
C GLY A 145 3.88 4.76 -1.71
N LEU A 146 3.88 5.82 -2.52
CA LEU A 146 4.12 7.19 -2.06
C LEU A 146 2.88 7.69 -1.32
N ASP A 147 3.10 8.55 -0.32
CA ASP A 147 2.01 9.32 0.23
C ASP A 147 1.56 10.40 -0.76
N THR A 148 0.48 11.12 -0.42
CA THR A 148 -0.11 12.13 -1.30
C THR A 148 0.89 13.23 -1.67
N ASP A 149 1.74 13.66 -0.75
CA ASP A 149 2.63 14.81 -0.96
C ASP A 149 3.80 14.39 -1.85
N ASP A 150 4.44 13.25 -1.53
CA ASP A 150 5.52 12.67 -2.33
C ASP A 150 5.04 12.30 -3.75
N PHE A 151 3.82 11.77 -3.87
CA PHE A 151 3.23 11.44 -5.16
C PHE A 151 2.99 12.69 -6.00
N ASN A 152 2.41 13.74 -5.40
CA ASN A 152 2.16 15.00 -6.09
C ASN A 152 3.46 15.69 -6.51
N GLU A 153 4.50 15.65 -5.66
CA GLU A 153 5.83 16.15 -6.01
C GLU A 153 6.39 15.42 -7.24
N ALA A 154 6.42 14.09 -7.22
CA ALA A 154 6.92 13.28 -8.32
C ALA A 154 6.12 13.54 -9.61
N HIS A 155 4.79 13.61 -9.51
CA HIS A 155 3.90 13.90 -10.63
C HIS A 155 4.23 15.26 -11.27
N ASN A 156 4.36 16.31 -10.46
CA ASN A 156 4.63 17.65 -10.98
C ASN A 156 5.99 17.73 -11.69
N ARG A 157 7.01 17.07 -11.12
CA ARG A 157 8.34 16.98 -11.74
C ARG A 157 8.30 16.25 -13.08
N ILE A 158 7.54 15.15 -13.17
CA ILE A 158 7.39 14.39 -14.41
C ILE A 158 6.64 15.21 -15.47
N ALA A 159 5.53 15.85 -15.08
CA ALA A 159 4.73 16.68 -15.98
C ALA A 159 5.54 17.86 -16.54
N GLU A 160 6.31 18.54 -15.69
CA GLU A 160 7.22 19.62 -16.11
C GLU A 160 8.27 19.12 -17.09
N LEU A 161 8.97 18.03 -16.76
CA LEU A 161 10.01 17.47 -17.63
C LEU A 161 9.46 16.90 -18.95
N ALA A 162 8.20 16.47 -18.97
CA ALA A 162 7.53 15.95 -20.16
C ALA A 162 6.90 17.04 -21.05
N ASP A 163 6.87 18.29 -20.59
CA ASP A 163 6.08 19.39 -21.17
C ASP A 163 4.57 19.07 -21.25
N ALA A 164 4.05 18.34 -20.27
CA ALA A 164 2.65 17.92 -20.19
C ALA A 164 1.79 19.01 -19.54
N THR A 165 0.83 19.57 -20.28
CA THR A 165 -0.11 20.62 -19.81
C THR A 165 -1.46 20.08 -19.42
#